data_AF-A0A920YHW1-F1
#
_entry.id   AF-A0A920YHW1-F1
#
_cell.length_a   1.000
_cell.length_b   1.000
_cell.length_c   1.000
_cell.angle_alpha   90.00
_cell.angle_beta   90.00
_cell.angle_gamma   90.00
#
_symmetry.space_group_name_H-M   'P 1'
#
loop_
_entity.id
_entity.type
_entity.pdbx_description
1 polymer ?
#
loop_
_entity_poly.entity_id
_entity_poly.type
_entity_poly.pdbx_seq_one_letter_code
_entity_poly.pdbx_strand_id
1 'polypeptide(L)'
;EPWRYILQPPLRDPDEPDRLWALVEAGAVDMITTDHCDYTLAQKTAADDFTRTPGGLPGLETLLPLMYTYGVAEGRLSLSQLVALLSANPARVWGLWPRKGALLPGSDADIVIYDPEPEGVIRAEDLHHLAGYTPYEGLRVQGRVRATISRGQIIYREGRFTGRRERGEFVARQPLPRPPI
;
A
#
# COMPACT_ATOMS: atom_id res chain seq x y z
N GLU A 1 15.88 -3.23 16.89
CA GLU A 1 16.81 -3.42 15.75
C GLU A 1 16.73 -2.21 14.81
N PRO A 2 17.61 -1.19 14.98
CA PRO A 2 17.51 0.06 14.23
C PRO A 2 17.62 -0.10 12.70
N TRP A 3 18.41 -1.09 12.23
CA TRP A 3 18.56 -1.39 10.80
C TRP A 3 17.23 -1.66 10.09
N ARG A 4 16.21 -2.11 10.82
CA ARG A 4 14.88 -2.43 10.32
C ARG A 4 14.14 -1.21 9.79
N TYR A 5 14.53 -0.01 10.22
CA TYR A 5 13.84 1.25 9.94
C TYR A 5 14.67 2.23 9.09
N ILE A 6 15.81 1.79 8.53
CA ILE A 6 16.63 2.65 7.68
C ILE A 6 15.96 2.82 6.30
N LEU A 7 15.54 4.04 5.99
CA LEU A 7 14.93 4.47 4.72
C LEU A 7 15.20 5.96 4.45
N GLN A 8 14.86 6.43 3.25
CA GLN A 8 15.02 7.84 2.85
C GLN A 8 13.73 8.37 2.22
N PRO A 9 13.18 9.52 2.69
CA PRO A 9 13.58 10.25 3.91
C PRO A 9 13.33 9.43 5.18
N PRO A 10 14.10 9.65 6.28
CA PRO A 10 13.98 8.83 7.49
C PRO A 10 12.64 9.07 8.20
N LEU A 11 12.19 8.06 8.97
CA LEU A 11 11.09 8.22 9.92
C LEU A 11 11.42 9.36 10.89
N ARG A 12 10.38 10.08 11.31
CA ARG A 12 10.48 11.27 12.15
C ARG A 12 10.05 10.97 13.57
N ASP A 13 9.95 12.04 14.36
CA ASP A 13 9.56 11.98 15.76
C ASP A 13 8.18 11.29 15.93
N PRO A 14 7.91 10.71 17.11
CA PRO A 14 6.70 9.93 17.35
C PRO A 14 5.37 10.67 17.15
N ASP A 15 5.37 12.00 17.14
CA ASP A 15 4.20 12.86 16.90
C ASP A 15 3.98 13.20 15.42
N GLU A 16 4.94 12.91 14.54
CA GLU A 16 4.82 13.16 13.11
C GLU A 16 3.62 12.44 12.45
N PRO A 17 3.27 11.19 12.82
CA PRO A 17 2.08 10.53 12.26
C PRO A 17 0.78 11.33 12.47
N ASP A 18 0.57 11.96 13.63
CA ASP A 18 -0.62 12.76 13.88
C ASP A 18 -0.66 14.02 13.02
N ARG A 19 0.51 14.63 12.75
CA ARG A 19 0.62 15.77 11.83
C ARG A 19 0.31 15.37 10.39
N LEU A 20 0.80 14.21 9.95
CA LEU A 20 0.49 13.67 8.63
C LEU A 20 -0.99 13.34 8.51
N TRP A 21 -1.60 12.75 9.54
CA TRP A 21 -3.04 12.51 9.57
C TRP A 21 -3.85 13.79 9.46
N ALA A 22 -3.47 14.86 10.17
CA ALA A 22 -4.16 16.15 10.05
C ALA A 22 -4.14 16.68 8.60
N LEU A 23 -3.05 16.49 7.85
CA LEU A 23 -2.98 16.85 6.43
C LEU A 23 -3.88 15.98 5.54
N VAL A 24 -3.94 14.67 5.82
CA VAL A 24 -4.83 13.74 5.10
C VAL A 24 -6.30 14.08 5.36
N GLU A 25 -6.67 14.30 6.61
CA GLU A 25 -8.03 14.66 7.05
C GLU A 25 -8.46 16.03 6.46
N ALA A 26 -7.52 16.98 6.35
CA ALA A 26 -7.73 18.27 5.70
C ALA A 26 -7.81 18.19 4.15
N GLY A 27 -7.57 17.02 3.55
CA GLY A 27 -7.58 16.85 2.10
C GLY A 27 -6.37 17.44 1.38
N ALA A 28 -5.27 17.71 2.11
CA ALA A 28 -4.03 18.23 1.54
C ALA A 28 -3.13 17.14 0.92
N VAL A 29 -3.52 15.87 1.06
CA VAL A 29 -2.81 14.71 0.51
C VAL A 29 -3.66 14.06 -0.57
N ASP A 30 -3.14 13.99 -1.80
CA ASP A 30 -3.86 13.39 -2.93
C ASP A 30 -3.79 11.86 -2.94
N MET A 31 -2.68 11.28 -2.45
CA MET A 31 -2.36 9.86 -2.59
C MET A 31 -1.55 9.35 -1.40
N ILE A 32 -1.74 8.08 -1.03
CA ILE A 32 -0.87 7.38 -0.07
C ILE A 32 -0.24 6.18 -0.77
N THR A 33 1.08 6.04 -0.61
CA THR A 33 1.90 4.98 -1.22
C THR A 33 2.85 4.40 -0.17
N THR A 34 3.62 3.38 -0.55
CA THR A 34 4.49 2.63 0.36
C THR A 34 5.97 2.93 0.21
N ASP A 35 6.38 3.46 -0.94
CA ASP A 35 7.78 3.46 -1.36
C ASP A 35 8.43 2.07 -1.16
N HIS A 36 7.68 1.01 -1.49
CA HIS A 36 8.12 -0.36 -1.25
C HIS A 36 9.45 -0.64 -1.97
N CYS A 37 10.50 -0.73 -1.17
CA CYS A 37 11.86 -0.99 -1.59
C CYS A 37 12.47 -1.89 -0.53
N ASP A 38 12.29 -3.20 -0.69
CA ASP A 38 12.66 -4.16 0.33
C ASP A 38 14.07 -4.75 0.12
N TYR A 39 14.71 -5.03 1.24
CA TYR A 39 16.00 -5.70 1.31
C TYR A 39 15.86 -6.83 2.30
N THR A 40 16.53 -7.95 2.03
CA THR A 40 16.58 -9.08 2.97
C THR A 40 17.28 -8.67 4.27
N LEU A 41 16.99 -9.39 5.35
CA LEU A 41 17.71 -9.26 6.62
C LEU A 41 19.23 -9.26 6.41
N ALA A 42 19.74 -10.22 5.64
CA ALA A 42 21.17 -10.37 5.36
C ALA A 42 21.78 -9.13 4.68
N GLN A 43 21.04 -8.48 3.78
CA GLN A 43 21.48 -7.24 3.13
C GLN A 43 21.48 -6.05 4.10
N LYS A 44 20.46 -5.93 4.96
CA LYS A 44 20.37 -4.85 5.96
C LYS A 44 21.46 -4.95 7.03
N THR A 45 21.90 -6.16 7.37
CA THR A 45 22.90 -6.41 8.43
C THR A 45 24.28 -6.73 7.88
N ALA A 46 24.53 -6.55 6.58
CA ALA A 46 25.80 -6.90 5.94
C ALA A 46 26.98 -6.03 6.39
N ALA A 47 26.70 -4.83 6.92
CA ALA A 47 27.70 -3.90 7.42
C ALA A 47 27.22 -3.27 8.74
N ASP A 48 28.15 -3.06 9.66
CA ASP A 48 27.93 -2.28 10.89
C ASP A 48 28.19 -0.78 10.64
N ASP A 49 27.58 -0.25 9.58
CA ASP A 49 27.70 1.15 9.15
C ASP A 49 26.40 1.55 8.46
N PHE A 50 25.64 2.44 9.10
CA PHE A 50 24.33 2.86 8.61
C PHE A 50 24.38 3.54 7.23
N THR A 51 25.53 4.12 6.86
CA THR A 51 25.72 4.74 5.52
C THR A 51 25.84 3.69 4.41
N ARG A 52 26.16 2.44 4.78
CA ARG A 52 26.28 1.28 3.89
C ARG A 52 25.09 0.33 4.00
N THR A 53 24.22 0.51 4.99
CA THR A 53 22.94 -0.21 5.07
C THR A 53 21.99 0.31 3.98
N PRO A 54 21.43 -0.55 3.12
CA PRO A 54 20.50 -0.10 2.08
C PRO A 54 19.25 0.55 2.69
N GLY A 55 18.83 1.70 2.15
CA GLY A 55 17.64 2.43 2.57
C GLY A 55 16.38 1.95 1.86
N GLY A 56 15.35 1.56 2.62
CA GLY A 56 14.08 1.08 2.06
C GLY A 56 13.40 0.05 2.96
N LEU A 57 12.06 0.00 2.92
CA LEU A 57 11.24 -0.87 3.76
C LEU A 57 10.25 -1.72 2.95
N PRO A 58 9.94 -2.95 3.40
CA PRO A 58 8.76 -3.65 2.94
C PRO A 58 7.47 -2.97 3.43
N GLY A 59 6.41 -3.02 2.63
CA GLY A 59 5.16 -2.32 2.96
C GLY A 59 4.03 -2.44 1.94
N LEU A 60 4.27 -2.96 0.73
CA LEU A 60 3.25 -3.10 -0.31
C LEU A 60 2.00 -3.84 0.17
N GLU A 61 2.18 -4.97 0.83
CA GLU A 61 1.08 -5.83 1.29
C GLU A 61 0.31 -5.26 2.48
N THR A 62 0.99 -4.51 3.35
CA THR A 62 0.40 -3.99 4.60
C THR A 62 -0.34 -2.67 4.41
N LEU A 63 -0.17 -1.98 3.28
CA LEU A 63 -0.77 -0.66 3.02
C LEU A 63 -2.28 -0.64 3.28
N LEU A 64 -3.05 -1.50 2.61
CA LEU A 64 -4.50 -1.48 2.71
C LEU A 64 -4.99 -1.84 4.12
N PRO A 65 -4.53 -2.93 4.77
CA PRO A 65 -4.91 -3.24 6.15
C PRO A 65 -4.57 -2.13 7.15
N LEU A 66 -3.38 -1.53 7.06
CA LEU A 66 -2.98 -0.44 7.95
C LEU A 66 -3.86 0.80 7.75
N MET A 67 -4.06 1.21 6.50
CA MET A 67 -4.86 2.41 6.19
C MET A 67 -6.35 2.21 6.49
N TYR A 68 -6.87 0.98 6.35
CA TYR A 68 -8.21 0.66 6.80
C TYR A 68 -8.31 0.75 8.33
N THR A 69 -7.39 0.11 9.06
CA THR A 69 -7.41 0.06 10.53
C THR A 69 -7.29 1.46 11.13
N TYR A 70 -6.17 2.15 10.86
CA TYR A 70 -5.85 3.43 11.49
C TYR A 70 -6.53 4.63 10.81
N GLY A 71 -7.10 4.44 9.62
CA GLY A 71 -7.85 5.47 8.91
C GLY A 71 -9.35 5.30 9.07
N VAL A 72 -9.89 4.20 8.56
CA VAL A 72 -11.35 4.00 8.47
C VAL A 72 -11.94 3.50 9.77
N ALA A 73 -11.38 2.44 10.37
CA ALA A 73 -11.93 1.85 11.58
C ALA A 73 -11.80 2.78 12.81
N GLU A 74 -10.74 3.58 12.86
CA GLU A 74 -10.57 4.64 13.87
C GLU A 74 -11.36 5.92 13.59
N GLY A 75 -12.09 5.99 12.47
CA GLY A 75 -13.00 7.10 12.17
C GLY A 75 -12.35 8.37 11.61
N ARG A 76 -11.07 8.32 11.24
CA ARG A 76 -10.35 9.43 10.58
C ARG A 76 -10.77 9.60 9.11
N LEU A 77 -11.11 8.51 8.44
CA LEU A 77 -11.50 8.47 7.03
C LEU A 77 -12.82 7.73 6.84
N SER A 78 -13.62 8.18 5.89
CA SER A 78 -14.63 7.34 5.26
C SER A 78 -13.96 6.29 4.36
N LEU A 79 -14.66 5.17 4.11
CA LEU A 79 -14.19 4.16 3.15
C LEU A 79 -13.98 4.76 1.75
N SER A 80 -14.82 5.70 1.32
CA SER A 80 -14.67 6.37 0.03
C SER A 80 -13.41 7.24 -0.05
N GLN A 81 -13.01 7.91 1.04
CA GLN A 81 -11.74 8.63 1.11
C GLN A 81 -10.55 7.68 1.01
N LEU A 82 -10.59 6.53 1.70
CA LEU A 82 -9.56 5.49 1.58
C LEU A 82 -9.43 5.02 0.11
N VAL A 83 -10.55 4.69 -0.54
CA VAL A 83 -10.58 4.28 -1.95
C VAL A 83 -10.00 5.38 -2.85
N ALA A 84 -10.32 6.65 -2.59
CA ALA A 84 -9.77 7.77 -3.34
C ALA A 84 -8.25 7.85 -3.22
N LEU A 85 -7.72 7.83 -1.99
CA LEU A 85 -6.29 7.97 -1.68
C LEU A 85 -5.44 6.82 -2.25
N LEU A 86 -5.97 5.59 -2.25
CA LEU A 86 -5.22 4.40 -2.65
C LEU A 86 -5.43 3.96 -4.10
N SER A 87 -6.46 4.47 -4.79
CA SER A 87 -6.79 3.97 -6.13
C SER A 87 -7.27 5.05 -7.10
N ALA A 88 -8.35 5.78 -6.80
CA ALA A 88 -8.96 6.68 -7.77
C ALA A 88 -8.08 7.92 -8.06
N ASN A 89 -7.48 8.53 -7.03
CA ASN A 89 -6.61 9.69 -7.20
C ASN A 89 -5.31 9.34 -7.92
N PRO A 90 -4.57 8.27 -7.53
CA PRO A 90 -3.44 7.79 -8.34
C PRO A 90 -3.81 7.55 -9.80
N ALA A 91 -4.95 6.89 -10.07
CA ALA A 91 -5.40 6.66 -11.45
C ALA A 91 -5.64 7.97 -12.22
N ARG A 92 -6.19 9.01 -11.59
CA ARG A 92 -6.38 10.33 -12.20
C ARG A 92 -5.06 11.04 -12.47
N VAL A 93 -4.19 11.12 -11.46
CA VAL A 93 -2.87 11.77 -11.54
C VAL A 93 -2.02 11.15 -12.65
N TRP A 94 -2.11 9.83 -12.82
CA TRP A 94 -1.33 9.10 -13.83
C TRP A 94 -2.04 8.93 -15.18
N GLY A 95 -3.19 9.56 -15.42
CA GLY A 95 -3.88 9.47 -16.72
C GLY A 95 -4.43 8.08 -17.05
N LEU A 96 -4.82 7.32 -16.02
CA LEU A 96 -5.36 5.97 -16.10
C LEU A 96 -6.86 5.90 -15.77
N TRP A 97 -7.43 6.96 -15.20
CA TRP A 97 -8.87 7.05 -14.97
C TRP A 97 -9.65 7.25 -16.30
N PRO A 98 -10.81 6.61 -16.51
CA PRO A 98 -11.49 5.67 -15.61
C PRO A 98 -11.09 4.20 -15.83
N ARG A 99 -10.11 3.89 -16.69
CA ARG A 99 -9.69 2.50 -16.94
C ARG A 99 -9.24 1.80 -15.65
N LYS A 100 -8.53 2.50 -14.76
CA LYS A 100 -8.11 2.05 -13.43
C LYS A 100 -8.75 2.87 -12.32
N GLY A 101 -8.79 2.28 -11.11
CA GLY A 101 -9.26 2.95 -9.89
C GLY A 101 -10.77 3.17 -9.81
N ALA A 102 -11.55 2.63 -10.75
CA ALA A 102 -12.99 2.84 -10.86
C ALA A 102 -13.76 1.51 -10.90
N LEU A 103 -14.95 1.48 -10.28
CA LEU A 103 -15.95 0.43 -10.45
C LEU A 103 -17.06 0.94 -11.37
N LEU A 104 -16.75 1.05 -12.66
CA LEU A 104 -17.67 1.54 -13.69
C LEU A 104 -17.70 0.56 -14.88
N PRO A 105 -18.82 0.48 -15.63
CA PRO A 105 -18.84 -0.22 -16.89
C PRO A 105 -17.73 0.27 -17.83
N GLY A 106 -16.93 -0.66 -18.37
CA GLY A 106 -15.79 -0.37 -19.25
C GLY A 106 -14.45 -0.18 -18.53
N SER A 107 -14.41 -0.07 -17.20
CA SER A 107 -13.16 -0.10 -16.43
C SER A 107 -12.57 -1.51 -16.37
N ASP A 108 -11.25 -1.60 -16.15
CA ASP A 108 -10.62 -2.90 -15.92
C ASP A 108 -11.16 -3.49 -14.61
N ALA A 109 -11.52 -4.78 -14.63
CA ALA A 109 -12.01 -5.51 -13.46
C ALA A 109 -10.87 -5.84 -12.49
N ASP A 110 -10.25 -4.80 -11.93
CA ASP A 110 -9.26 -4.84 -10.85
C ASP A 110 -9.97 -4.49 -9.54
N ILE A 111 -10.28 -5.50 -8.73
CA ILE A 111 -11.21 -5.42 -7.60
C ILE A 111 -10.60 -6.14 -6.41
N VAL A 112 -10.71 -5.53 -5.23
CA VAL A 112 -10.38 -6.17 -3.95
C VAL A 112 -11.68 -6.46 -3.22
N ILE A 113 -11.85 -7.71 -2.77
CA ILE A 113 -12.89 -8.10 -1.83
C ILE A 113 -12.28 -8.02 -0.43
N TYR A 114 -12.66 -6.97 0.30
CA TYR A 114 -12.16 -6.69 1.64
C TYR A 114 -13.23 -7.04 2.67
N ASP A 115 -12.86 -7.84 3.66
CA ASP A 115 -13.70 -8.25 4.78
C ASP A 115 -13.28 -7.44 6.01
N PRO A 116 -14.11 -6.51 6.51
CA PRO A 116 -13.73 -5.57 7.56
C PRO A 116 -13.84 -6.12 8.99
N GLU A 117 -14.40 -7.31 9.16
CA GLU A 117 -14.73 -7.85 10.48
C GLU A 117 -13.55 -8.47 11.25
N PRO A 118 -12.68 -9.32 10.65
CA PRO A 118 -11.71 -10.07 11.43
C PRO A 118 -10.58 -9.17 11.93
N GLU A 119 -10.17 -9.38 13.17
CA GLU A 119 -8.94 -8.80 13.71
C GLU A 119 -7.74 -9.70 13.42
N GLY A 120 -6.58 -9.08 13.26
CA GLY A 120 -5.32 -9.76 13.02
C GLY A 120 -4.13 -9.02 13.64
N VAL A 121 -2.96 -9.64 13.54
CA VAL A 121 -1.68 -9.06 13.92
C VAL A 121 -0.74 -9.23 12.74
N ILE A 122 -0.06 -8.16 12.33
CA ILE A 122 0.94 -8.24 11.27
C ILE A 122 2.14 -9.02 11.78
N ARG A 123 2.51 -10.08 11.06
CA ARG A 123 3.73 -10.85 11.29
C ARG A 123 4.47 -11.04 9.98
N ALA A 124 5.79 -10.90 10.00
CA ALA A 124 6.61 -11.11 8.81
C ALA A 124 6.41 -12.50 8.17
N GLU A 125 6.15 -13.53 8.99
CA GLU A 125 5.94 -14.91 8.53
C GLU A 125 4.66 -15.12 7.71
N ASP A 126 3.67 -14.23 7.88
CA ASP A 126 2.39 -14.28 7.18
C ASP A 126 2.39 -13.49 5.86
N LEU A 127 3.47 -12.72 5.59
CA LEU A 127 3.59 -11.83 4.43
C LEU A 127 4.30 -12.50 3.25
N HIS A 128 4.01 -12.04 2.04
CA HIS A 128 4.41 -12.66 0.78
C HIS A 128 5.64 -12.01 0.14
N HIS A 129 6.35 -11.12 0.85
CA HIS A 129 7.57 -10.48 0.37
C HIS A 129 8.85 -11.21 0.82
N LEU A 130 9.96 -11.00 0.11
CA LEU A 130 11.22 -11.73 0.36
C LEU A 130 12.08 -11.14 1.48
N ALA A 131 11.72 -9.98 2.03
CA ALA A 131 12.51 -9.27 3.04
C ALA A 131 12.81 -10.09 4.31
N GLY A 132 11.88 -10.95 4.73
CA GLY A 132 11.99 -11.75 5.96
C GLY A 132 11.78 -10.97 7.27
N TYR A 133 11.33 -9.70 7.19
CA TYR A 133 10.92 -8.88 8.33
C TYR A 133 9.87 -7.86 7.86
N THR A 134 9.20 -7.18 8.79
CA THR A 134 8.34 -6.03 8.50
C THR A 134 8.56 -4.93 9.54
N PRO A 135 8.54 -3.63 9.17
CA PRO A 135 8.59 -2.53 10.13
C PRO A 135 7.33 -2.46 11.01
N TYR A 136 6.26 -3.15 10.59
CA TYR A 136 4.94 -3.16 11.23
C TYR A 136 4.70 -4.40 12.12
N GLU A 137 5.76 -5.11 12.50
CA GLU A 137 5.69 -6.36 13.27
C GLU A 137 4.91 -6.15 14.57
N GLY A 138 3.92 -7.01 14.83
CA GLY A 138 3.11 -6.98 16.04
C GLY A 138 1.98 -5.94 16.05
N LEU A 139 1.86 -5.09 15.01
CA LEU A 139 0.74 -4.15 14.93
C LEU A 139 -0.58 -4.90 14.71
N ARG A 140 -1.62 -4.50 15.46
CA ARG A 140 -2.98 -4.99 15.26
C ARG A 140 -3.57 -4.35 14.01
N VAL A 141 -4.35 -5.14 13.27
CA VAL A 141 -5.11 -4.69 12.12
C VAL A 141 -6.54 -5.21 12.20
N GLN A 142 -7.48 -4.43 11.70
CA GLN A 142 -8.86 -4.81 11.50
C GLN A 142 -9.10 -5.02 10.01
N GLY A 143 -9.78 -6.11 9.68
CA GLY A 143 -10.12 -6.52 8.33
C GLY A 143 -8.99 -7.23 7.58
N ARG A 144 -9.36 -7.92 6.50
CA ARG A 144 -8.44 -8.66 5.62
C ARG A 144 -8.92 -8.70 4.18
N VAL A 145 -7.98 -8.86 3.26
CA VAL A 145 -8.29 -9.15 1.85
C VAL A 145 -8.74 -10.61 1.73
N ARG A 146 -9.96 -10.86 1.25
CA ARG A 146 -10.49 -12.20 0.97
C ARG A 146 -10.15 -12.67 -0.43
N ALA A 147 -10.20 -11.75 -1.39
CA ALA A 147 -9.84 -12.02 -2.76
C ALA A 147 -9.33 -10.76 -3.47
N THR A 148 -8.41 -10.96 -4.40
CA THR A 148 -7.99 -9.92 -5.35
C THR A 148 -8.29 -10.43 -6.76
N ILE A 149 -9.05 -9.64 -7.49
CA ILE A 149 -9.39 -9.85 -8.88
C ILE A 149 -8.56 -8.86 -9.68
N SER A 150 -7.86 -9.33 -10.70
CA SER A 150 -7.21 -8.46 -11.67
C SER A 150 -7.70 -8.79 -13.07
N ARG A 151 -8.12 -7.79 -13.84
CA ARG A 151 -8.73 -7.94 -15.18
C ARG A 151 -9.69 -9.14 -15.27
N GLY A 152 -10.59 -9.25 -14.29
CA GLY A 152 -11.64 -10.27 -14.26
C GLY A 152 -11.21 -11.68 -13.82
N GLN A 153 -9.97 -11.88 -13.38
CA GLN A 153 -9.49 -13.17 -12.86
C GLN A 153 -9.08 -13.06 -11.40
N ILE A 154 -9.50 -14.03 -10.57
CA ILE A 154 -9.08 -14.13 -9.18
C ILE A 154 -7.61 -14.56 -9.14
N ILE A 155 -6.74 -13.65 -8.68
CA ILE A 155 -5.29 -13.87 -8.57
C ILE A 155 -4.82 -14.08 -7.13
N TYR A 156 -5.71 -13.85 -6.17
CA TYR A 156 -5.48 -14.13 -4.76
C TYR A 156 -6.80 -14.54 -4.12
N ARG A 157 -6.77 -15.55 -3.25
CA ARG A 157 -7.95 -16.00 -2.49
C ARG A 157 -7.51 -16.62 -1.17
N GLU A 158 -8.08 -16.15 -0.06
CA GLU A 158 -7.92 -16.72 1.29
C GLU A 158 -6.46 -17.04 1.65
N GLY A 159 -5.57 -16.04 1.61
CA GLY A 159 -4.16 -16.22 1.98
C GLY A 159 -3.28 -16.85 0.91
N ARG A 160 -3.80 -17.15 -0.29
CA ARG A 160 -3.03 -17.82 -1.35
C ARG A 160 -3.03 -17.03 -2.64
N PHE A 161 -1.85 -16.80 -3.19
CA PHE A 161 -1.70 -16.32 -4.56
C PHE A 161 -2.07 -17.43 -5.55
N THR A 162 -3.00 -17.14 -6.46
CA THR A 162 -3.51 -18.06 -7.48
C THR A 162 -3.23 -17.57 -8.91
N GLY A 163 -2.49 -16.46 -9.05
CA GLY A 163 -2.13 -15.88 -10.33
C GLY A 163 -0.96 -16.57 -11.05
N ARG A 164 -0.57 -16.04 -12.21
CA ARG A 164 0.59 -16.46 -13.00
C ARG A 164 1.56 -15.29 -13.17
N ARG A 165 2.86 -15.55 -13.06
CA ARG A 165 3.93 -14.53 -13.14
C ARG A 165 3.84 -13.64 -14.40
N GLU A 166 3.63 -14.26 -15.55
CA GLU A 166 3.61 -13.59 -16.87
C GLU A 166 2.32 -12.80 -17.17
N ARG A 167 1.41 -12.69 -16.20
CA ARG A 167 0.10 -12.08 -16.44
C ARG A 167 0.17 -10.56 -16.52
N GLY A 168 1.10 -9.91 -15.82
CA GLY A 168 1.18 -8.44 -15.81
C GLY A 168 1.30 -7.87 -17.23
N GLU A 169 0.62 -6.77 -17.52
CA GLU A 169 0.79 -6.04 -18.78
C GLU A 169 1.13 -4.59 -18.49
N PHE A 170 1.94 -3.99 -19.35
CA PHE A 170 2.16 -2.55 -19.32
C PHE A 170 0.86 -1.81 -19.65
N VAL A 171 0.51 -0.80 -18.85
CA VAL A 171 -0.64 0.06 -19.07
C VAL A 171 -0.15 1.43 -19.51
N ALA A 172 -0.29 1.73 -20.81
CA ALA A 172 0.01 3.05 -21.33
C ALA A 172 -0.95 4.10 -20.73
N ARG A 173 -0.39 5.19 -20.21
CA ARG A 173 -1.17 6.32 -19.72
C ARG A 173 -1.66 7.21 -20.85
N GLN A 174 -2.81 7.82 -20.65
CA GLN A 174 -3.23 8.94 -21.50
C GLN A 174 -2.42 10.20 -21.14
N PRO A 175 -2.14 11.08 -22.13
CA PRO A 175 -1.62 12.41 -21.83
C PRO A 175 -2.59 13.13 -20.89
N LEU A 176 -2.07 13.80 -19.85
CA LEU A 176 -2.89 14.66 -19.02
C LEU A 176 -3.38 15.85 -19.88
N PRO A 177 -4.63 16.31 -19.70
CA PRO A 177 -5.08 17.55 -20.31
C PRO A 177 -4.11 18.67 -19.90
N ARG A 178 -3.58 19.43 -20.87
CA ARG A 178 -2.78 20.61 -20.53
C ARG A 178 -3.70 21.59 -19.80
N PRO A 179 -3.29 22.16 -18.65
CA PRO A 179 -4.03 23.27 -18.07
C PRO A 179 -4.14 24.38 -19.13
N PRO A 180 -5.29 25.09 -19.21
CA PRO A 180 -5.37 26.27 -20.05
C PRO A 180 -4.25 27.26 -19.63
N ILE A 181 -3.51 27.73 -20.63
CA ILE A 181 -2.50 28.79 -20.48
C ILE A 181 -3.20 30.10 -20.17
#